data_AF-A0A8J2M5R6-F1
#
_entry.id   AF-A0A8J2M5R6-F1
#
_cell.length_a   1.000
_cell.length_b   1.000
_cell.length_c   1.000
_cell.angle_alpha   90.00
_cell.angle_beta   90.00
_cell.angle_gamma   90.00
#
_symmetry.space_group_name_H-M   'P 1'
#
loop_
_entity.id
_entity.type
_entity.pdbx_description
1 polymer ?
#
loop_
_entity_poly.entity_id
_entity_poly.type
_entity_poly.pdbx_seq_one_letter_code
_entity_poly.pdbx_strand_id
1 'polypeptide(L)'
;MSATLHKTTSKNRRQKKRIVYIDENAPKRPRTAYVHFVNARRKELVDSGSHEALRHRSFLADIGKQWKILPDDQKKFYFDKSAREHEDYEKAMEEYKKTEAYNQFQVKKKGLMKQRMLELKRRKNKNKVKSSDDEEEDKNEAVVADDIPIFSKEFLAYNKSQESKCKKLRKMVSALQEENDLLKADIAKLSEKMKLIYGQQPLTVHWSTKIKQRWTKLLTDSLAYVSVDGEYPTSQNIDTYMKKLKQLVAENPSSKDLIAVRMALSEVNFM
;
A
#
# COMPACT_ATOMS: atom_id res chain seq x y z
N MET A 1 -30.26 50.74 -31.54
CA MET A 1 -29.05 50.91 -30.71
C MET A 1 -28.71 49.55 -30.10
N SER A 2 -27.53 49.05 -30.46
CA SER A 2 -26.68 48.02 -29.83
C SER A 2 -27.30 46.74 -29.27
N ALA A 3 -27.16 45.66 -30.04
CA ALA A 3 -27.14 44.29 -29.57
C ALA A 3 -25.83 44.00 -28.80
N THR A 4 -25.91 43.47 -27.58
CA THR A 4 -24.74 43.00 -26.84
C THR A 4 -24.82 41.48 -26.64
N LEU A 5 -24.37 40.77 -27.68
CA LEU A 5 -24.16 39.32 -27.67
C LEU A 5 -23.02 38.98 -26.71
N HIS A 6 -23.36 38.53 -25.49
CA HIS A 6 -22.37 38.02 -24.55
C HIS A 6 -21.92 36.62 -25.00
N LYS A 7 -20.85 36.56 -25.80
CA LYS A 7 -20.18 35.32 -26.17
C LYS A 7 -19.38 34.79 -24.98
N THR A 8 -20.05 34.04 -24.09
CA THR A 8 -19.33 33.26 -23.07
C THR A 8 -18.55 32.15 -23.75
N THR A 9 -17.25 32.34 -23.90
CA THR A 9 -16.32 31.30 -24.35
C THR A 9 -16.15 30.27 -23.24
N SER A 10 -17.06 29.30 -23.19
CA SER A 10 -16.93 28.13 -22.33
C SER A 10 -15.75 27.28 -22.80
N LYS A 11 -14.60 27.43 -22.12
CA LYS A 11 -13.47 26.52 -22.25
C LYS A 11 -13.93 25.14 -21.79
N ASN A 12 -14.32 24.30 -22.74
CA ASN A 12 -14.71 22.91 -22.54
C ASN A 12 -13.50 22.07 -22.08
N ARG A 13 -13.11 22.22 -20.81
CA ARG A 13 -12.12 21.38 -20.15
C ARG A 13 -12.79 20.02 -19.99
N ARG A 14 -12.58 19.12 -20.96
CA ARG A 14 -13.07 17.72 -20.94
C ARG A 14 -12.73 17.09 -19.59
N GLN A 15 -13.66 17.17 -18.64
CA GLN A 15 -13.55 16.47 -17.37
C GLN A 15 -13.56 15.00 -17.72
N LYS A 16 -12.43 14.30 -17.50
CA LYS A 16 -12.39 12.86 -17.62
C LYS A 16 -13.41 12.31 -16.61
N LYS A 17 -14.61 11.94 -17.07
CA LYS A 17 -15.62 11.29 -16.23
C LYS A 17 -14.93 10.09 -15.57
N ARG A 18 -14.76 10.14 -14.25
CA ARG A 18 -14.26 9.01 -13.48
C ARG A 18 -15.34 7.95 -13.56
N ILE A 19 -15.14 6.93 -14.40
CA ILE A 19 -16.03 5.78 -14.44
C ILE A 19 -15.86 5.06 -13.10
N VAL A 20 -16.89 5.08 -12.28
CA VAL A 20 -16.99 4.31 -11.04
C VAL A 20 -17.73 3.03 -11.40
N TYR A 21 -17.06 1.89 -11.27
CA TYR A 21 -17.71 0.59 -11.44
C TYR A 21 -18.46 0.30 -10.14
N ILE A 22 -19.75 0.63 -10.14
CA ILE A 22 -20.65 0.35 -9.03
C ILE A 22 -21.27 -1.02 -9.28
N ASP A 23 -21.25 -1.84 -8.25
CA ASP A 23 -21.94 -3.12 -8.21
C ASP A 23 -23.30 -2.89 -7.54
N GLU A 24 -24.38 -3.17 -8.25
CA GLU A 24 -25.74 -2.99 -7.71
C GLU A 24 -26.09 -4.07 -6.69
N ASN A 25 -25.46 -5.25 -6.79
CA ASN A 25 -25.73 -6.39 -5.91
C ASN A 25 -24.84 -6.40 -4.66
N ALA A 26 -23.81 -5.55 -4.62
CA ALA A 26 -22.94 -5.47 -3.46
C ALA A 26 -23.65 -4.81 -2.27
N PRO A 27 -23.46 -5.34 -1.04
CA PRO A 27 -23.86 -4.65 0.18
C PRO A 27 -23.38 -3.21 0.19
N LYS A 28 -24.24 -2.29 0.66
CA LYS A 28 -23.88 -0.86 0.76
C LYS A 28 -23.01 -0.65 1.99
N ARG A 29 -21.93 0.12 1.82
CA ARG A 29 -21.06 0.49 2.95
C ARG A 29 -21.85 1.21 4.03
N PRO A 30 -21.62 0.87 5.32
CA PRO A 30 -22.26 1.53 6.44
C PRO A 30 -21.81 2.99 6.51
N ARG A 31 -22.59 3.81 7.21
CA ARG A 31 -22.24 5.21 7.43
C ARG A 31 -21.26 5.32 8.59
N THR A 32 -20.41 6.34 8.56
CA THR A 32 -19.52 6.64 9.68
C THR A 32 -20.30 7.31 10.81
N ALA A 33 -19.77 7.26 12.04
CA ALA A 33 -20.33 7.93 13.22
C ALA A 33 -20.70 9.40 12.94
N TYR A 34 -19.79 10.15 12.31
CA TYR A 34 -20.05 11.55 11.92
C TYR A 34 -21.22 11.68 10.95
N VAL A 35 -21.35 10.79 9.96
CA VAL A 35 -22.46 10.83 8.99
C VAL A 35 -23.79 10.49 9.67
N HIS A 36 -23.79 9.59 10.67
CA HIS A 36 -24.97 9.38 11.50
C HIS A 36 -25.37 10.64 12.27
N PHE A 37 -24.41 11.33 12.88
CA PHE A 37 -24.65 12.60 13.56
C PHE A 37 -25.20 13.67 12.61
N VAL A 38 -24.60 13.85 11.43
CA VAL A 38 -25.08 14.79 10.41
C VAL A 38 -26.51 14.46 9.99
N ASN A 39 -26.84 13.17 9.82
CA ASN A 39 -28.18 12.73 9.44
C ASN A 39 -29.20 12.93 10.56
N ALA A 40 -28.82 12.68 11.82
CA ALA A 40 -29.67 12.95 12.98
C ALA A 40 -29.99 14.46 13.07
N ARG A 41 -28.96 15.30 12.93
CA ARG A 41 -29.15 16.76 12.96
C ARG A 41 -29.94 17.29 11.76
N ARG A 42 -29.76 16.69 10.58
CA ARG A 42 -30.60 16.98 9.41
C ARG A 42 -32.06 16.62 9.68
N LYS A 43 -32.31 15.45 10.28
CA LYS A 43 -33.67 15.01 10.62
C LYS A 43 -34.32 15.95 11.63
N GLU A 44 -33.62 16.33 12.69
CA GLU A 44 -34.13 17.30 13.67
C GLU A 44 -34.54 18.64 13.02
N LEU A 45 -33.73 19.16 12.09
CA LEU A 45 -34.06 20.41 11.39
C LEU A 45 -35.22 20.28 10.41
N VAL A 46 -35.40 19.11 9.80
CA VAL A 46 -36.57 18.79 8.99
C VAL A 46 -37.81 18.76 9.88
N ASP A 47 -37.74 18.02 10.99
CA ASP A 47 -38.87 17.83 11.91
C ASP A 47 -39.25 19.15 12.60
N SER A 48 -38.29 20.07 12.81
CA SER A 48 -38.52 21.42 13.36
C SER A 48 -38.98 22.46 12.31
N GLY A 49 -39.23 22.05 11.07
CA GLY A 49 -39.67 22.95 9.99
C GLY A 49 -38.59 23.91 9.46
N SER A 50 -37.34 23.77 9.93
CA SER A 50 -36.20 24.63 9.58
C SER A 50 -35.47 24.18 8.31
N HIS A 51 -36.23 23.77 7.28
CA HIS A 51 -35.68 23.25 6.03
C HIS A 51 -34.74 24.22 5.31
N GLU A 52 -34.95 25.52 5.48
CA GLU A 52 -34.09 26.55 4.88
C GLU A 52 -32.66 26.49 5.41
N ALA A 53 -32.47 26.10 6.68
CA ALA A 53 -31.16 25.89 7.29
C ALA A 53 -30.30 24.88 6.51
N LEU A 54 -30.92 23.89 5.85
CA LEU A 54 -30.25 22.84 5.07
C LEU A 54 -29.75 23.33 3.71
N ARG A 55 -30.35 24.39 3.15
CA ARG A 55 -29.96 24.98 1.87
C ARG A 55 -28.73 25.88 1.98
N HIS A 56 -28.43 26.38 3.18
CA HIS A 56 -27.25 27.20 3.41
C HIS A 56 -25.96 26.38 3.30
N ARG A 57 -25.00 26.92 2.55
CA ARG A 57 -23.65 26.33 2.39
C ARG A 57 -22.91 26.16 3.72
N SER A 58 -23.25 26.97 4.73
CA SER A 58 -22.66 26.94 6.06
C SER A 58 -23.10 25.75 6.91
N PHE A 59 -24.24 25.10 6.60
CA PHE A 59 -24.81 24.01 7.39
C PHE A 59 -23.80 22.91 7.75
N LEU A 60 -23.10 22.39 6.75
CA LEU A 60 -22.10 21.33 6.96
C LEU A 60 -20.88 21.83 7.76
N ALA A 61 -20.51 23.11 7.62
CA ALA A 61 -19.42 23.69 8.39
C ALA A 61 -19.80 23.82 9.87
N ASP A 62 -21.03 24.23 10.16
CA ASP A 62 -21.52 24.41 11.53
C ASP A 62 -21.74 23.06 12.23
N ILE A 63 -22.26 22.05 11.53
CA ILE A 63 -22.31 20.67 12.05
C ILE A 63 -20.91 20.14 12.34
N GLY A 64 -19.92 20.44 11.48
CA GLY A 64 -18.54 20.06 11.73
C GLY A 64 -17.98 20.64 13.02
N LYS A 65 -18.33 21.89 13.37
CA LYS A 65 -17.98 22.51 14.65
C LYS A 65 -18.69 21.84 15.82
N GLN A 66 -19.99 21.57 15.69
CA GLN A 66 -20.79 20.89 16.71
C GLN A 66 -20.22 19.50 17.02
N TRP A 67 -19.85 18.73 15.99
CA TRP A 67 -19.22 17.42 16.18
C TRP A 67 -17.89 17.50 16.94
N LYS A 68 -17.07 18.52 16.69
CA LYS A 68 -15.78 18.68 17.40
C LYS A 68 -15.99 18.89 18.90
N ILE A 69 -16.96 19.73 19.27
CA ILE A 69 -17.24 20.13 20.65
C ILE A 69 -18.16 19.12 21.37
N LEU A 70 -18.79 18.20 20.63
CA LEU A 70 -19.69 17.19 21.19
C LEU A 70 -18.99 16.35 22.29
N PRO A 71 -19.61 16.14 23.46
CA PRO A 71 -19.06 15.31 24.52
C PRO A 71 -18.78 13.88 24.05
N ASP A 72 -17.76 13.25 24.63
CA ASP A 72 -17.32 11.92 24.20
C ASP A 72 -18.39 10.85 24.43
N ASP A 73 -19.22 10.98 25.48
CA ASP A 73 -20.36 10.07 25.72
C ASP A 73 -21.38 10.10 24.57
N GLN A 74 -21.68 11.30 24.06
CA GLN A 74 -22.61 11.47 22.94
C GLN A 74 -21.97 11.03 21.62
N LYS A 75 -20.67 11.27 21.43
CA LYS A 75 -19.93 10.73 20.28
C LYS A 75 -19.91 9.21 20.31
N LYS A 76 -19.72 8.60 21.49
CA LYS A 76 -19.65 7.15 21.68
C LYS A 76 -20.91 6.46 21.17
N PHE A 77 -22.10 7.02 21.45
CA PHE A 77 -23.36 6.50 20.88
C PHE A 77 -23.31 6.35 19.35
N TYR A 78 -22.79 7.36 18.64
CA TYR A 78 -22.66 7.30 17.17
C TYR A 78 -21.55 6.35 16.70
N PHE A 79 -20.46 6.24 17.46
CA PHE A 79 -19.41 5.26 17.20
C PHE A 79 -19.92 3.83 17.36
N ASP A 80 -20.60 3.52 18.46
CA ASP A 80 -21.18 2.21 18.75
C ASP A 80 -22.24 1.82 17.70
N LYS A 81 -23.03 2.79 17.23
CA LYS A 81 -23.97 2.57 16.12
C LYS A 81 -23.25 2.25 14.81
N SER A 82 -22.22 3.04 14.47
CA SER A 82 -21.43 2.85 13.25
C SER A 82 -20.66 1.52 13.26
N ALA A 83 -20.13 1.12 14.43
CA ALA A 83 -19.42 -0.14 14.62
C ALA A 83 -20.34 -1.35 14.40
N ARG A 84 -21.55 -1.35 14.98
CA ARG A 84 -22.53 -2.41 14.75
C ARG A 84 -22.92 -2.55 13.28
N GLU A 85 -23.25 -1.44 12.62
CA GLU A 85 -23.56 -1.45 11.18
C GLU A 85 -22.37 -1.92 10.33
N HIS A 86 -21.14 -1.68 10.79
CA HIS A 86 -19.92 -2.17 10.14
C HIS A 86 -19.74 -3.67 10.26
N GLU A 87 -19.94 -4.24 11.44
CA GLU A 87 -19.90 -5.69 11.65
C GLU A 87 -20.95 -6.40 10.80
N ASP A 88 -22.18 -5.87 10.72
CA ASP A 88 -23.24 -6.43 9.89
C ASP A 88 -22.89 -6.35 8.39
N TYR A 89 -22.30 -5.24 7.96
CA TYR A 89 -21.80 -5.08 6.59
C TYR A 89 -20.66 -6.05 6.26
N GLU A 90 -19.73 -6.29 7.19
CA GLU A 90 -18.64 -7.23 6.98
C GLU A 90 -19.16 -8.66 6.77
N LYS A 91 -20.10 -9.11 7.61
CA LYS A 91 -20.77 -10.40 7.43
C LYS A 91 -21.48 -10.50 6.07
N ALA A 92 -22.29 -9.49 5.73
CA ALA A 92 -22.99 -9.44 4.44
C ALA A 92 -22.01 -9.43 3.24
N MET A 93 -20.86 -8.76 3.37
CA MET A 93 -19.82 -8.73 2.34
C MET A 93 -19.09 -10.06 2.21
N GLU A 94 -18.88 -10.80 3.29
CA GLU A 94 -18.28 -12.13 3.26
C GLU A 94 -19.19 -13.14 2.56
N GLU A 95 -20.48 -13.10 2.83
CA GLU A 95 -21.48 -13.89 2.12
C GLU A 95 -21.53 -13.49 0.64
N TYR A 96 -21.58 -12.18 0.36
CA TYR A 96 -21.63 -11.66 -1.00
C TYR A 96 -20.42 -12.09 -1.84
N LYS A 97 -19.21 -12.09 -1.27
CA LYS A 97 -17.98 -12.54 -1.96
C LYS A 97 -18.02 -14.00 -2.41
N LYS A 98 -18.85 -14.84 -1.79
CA LYS A 98 -19.01 -16.25 -2.17
C LYS A 98 -20.03 -16.44 -3.30
N THR A 99 -20.81 -15.41 -3.64
CA THR A 99 -21.85 -15.50 -4.66
C THR A 99 -21.30 -15.43 -6.09
N GLU A 100 -22.01 -16.05 -7.03
CA GLU A 100 -21.67 -15.98 -8.45
C GLU A 100 -21.80 -14.54 -9.00
N ALA A 101 -22.71 -13.74 -8.45
CA ALA A 101 -22.85 -12.32 -8.80
C ALA A 101 -21.55 -11.54 -8.57
N TYR A 102 -20.85 -11.81 -7.47
CA TYR A 102 -19.55 -11.19 -7.20
C TYR A 102 -18.49 -11.61 -8.23
N ASN A 103 -18.42 -12.89 -8.58
CA ASN A 103 -17.48 -13.39 -9.59
C ASN A 103 -17.71 -12.72 -10.95
N GLN A 104 -18.97 -12.66 -11.40
CA GLN A 104 -19.35 -12.01 -12.64
C GLN A 104 -18.99 -10.52 -12.64
N PHE A 105 -19.25 -9.82 -11.52
CA PHE A 105 -18.85 -8.42 -11.39
C PHE A 105 -17.33 -8.24 -11.45
N GLN A 106 -16.54 -9.11 -10.79
CA GLN A 106 -15.08 -9.04 -10.85
C GLN A 106 -14.54 -9.26 -12.27
N VAL A 107 -15.10 -10.21 -13.02
CA VAL A 107 -14.75 -10.45 -14.42
C VAL A 107 -15.10 -9.24 -15.28
N LYS A 108 -16.33 -8.71 -15.16
CA LYS A 108 -16.78 -7.51 -15.87
C LYS A 108 -15.90 -6.30 -15.58
N LYS A 109 -15.56 -6.08 -14.30
CA LYS A 109 -14.67 -5.01 -13.83
C LYS A 109 -13.26 -5.13 -14.40
N LYS A 110 -12.68 -6.34 -14.40
CA LYS A 110 -11.36 -6.61 -15.01
C LYS A 110 -11.38 -6.35 -16.52
N GLY A 111 -12.40 -6.83 -17.23
CA GLY A 111 -12.57 -6.61 -18.67
C GLY A 111 -12.65 -5.13 -19.01
N LEU A 112 -13.46 -4.38 -18.28
CA LEU A 112 -13.66 -2.95 -18.49
C LEU A 112 -12.41 -2.12 -18.15
N MET A 113 -11.66 -2.52 -17.12
CA MET A 113 -10.33 -1.94 -16.82
C MET A 113 -9.32 -2.19 -17.94
N LYS A 114 -9.26 -3.41 -18.49
CA LYS A 114 -8.39 -3.76 -19.62
C LYS A 114 -8.75 -2.96 -20.87
N GLN A 115 -10.03 -2.84 -21.20
CA GLN A 115 -10.53 -2.03 -22.31
C GLN A 115 -10.12 -0.56 -22.17
N ARG A 116 -10.26 0.01 -20.97
CA ARG A 116 -9.87 1.39 -20.68
C ARG A 116 -8.36 1.60 -20.78
N MET A 117 -7.56 0.65 -20.31
CA MET A 117 -6.10 0.70 -20.43
C MET A 117 -5.67 0.69 -21.90
N LEU A 118 -6.31 -0.15 -22.72
CA LEU A 118 -6.10 -0.17 -24.16
C LEU A 118 -6.51 1.15 -24.82
N GLU A 119 -7.66 1.74 -24.44
CA GLU A 119 -8.08 3.04 -24.96
C GLU A 119 -7.09 4.15 -24.60
N LEU A 120 -6.60 4.19 -23.36
CA LEU A 120 -5.59 5.15 -22.91
C LEU A 120 -4.27 4.99 -23.68
N LYS A 121 -3.83 3.74 -23.93
CA LYS A 121 -2.63 3.45 -24.73
C LYS A 121 -2.81 3.90 -26.18
N ARG A 122 -3.97 3.62 -26.79
CA ARG A 122 -4.32 4.09 -28.15
C ARG A 122 -4.35 5.61 -28.23
N ARG A 123 -4.93 6.29 -27.25
CA ARG A 123 -4.95 7.77 -27.19
C ARG A 123 -3.55 8.36 -27.06
N LYS A 124 -2.68 7.75 -26.23
CA LYS A 124 -1.27 8.16 -26.12
C LYS A 124 -0.52 7.97 -27.43
N ASN A 125 -0.73 6.84 -28.11
CA ASN A 125 -0.10 6.57 -29.41
C ASN A 125 -0.61 7.53 -30.50
N LYS A 126 -1.92 7.80 -30.54
CA LYS A 126 -2.52 8.76 -31.49
C LYS A 126 -2.04 10.20 -31.25
N ASN A 127 -1.84 10.60 -29.99
CA ASN A 127 -1.25 11.90 -29.66
C ASN A 127 0.26 11.96 -29.98
N LYS A 128 0.98 10.83 -29.97
CA LYS A 128 2.39 10.75 -30.37
C LYS A 128 2.53 10.83 -31.89
N VAL A 129 1.68 10.13 -32.64
CA VAL A 129 1.65 10.21 -34.12
C VAL A 129 1.20 11.59 -34.59
N LYS A 130 0.19 12.19 -33.93
CA LYS A 130 -0.23 13.56 -34.25
C LYS A 130 0.77 14.65 -33.83
N SER A 131 1.79 14.32 -33.01
CA SER A 131 2.91 15.23 -32.75
C SER A 131 4.12 14.95 -33.64
N SER A 132 4.15 13.84 -34.38
CA SER A 132 5.18 13.55 -35.38
C SER A 132 4.77 13.98 -36.79
N ASP A 133 3.47 14.02 -37.10
CA ASP A 133 2.98 14.50 -38.41
C ASP A 133 2.99 16.04 -38.53
N ASP A 134 3.23 16.79 -37.44
CA ASP A 134 3.55 18.22 -37.48
C ASP A 134 5.09 18.45 -37.56
N GLU A 135 5.90 17.38 -37.64
CA GLU A 135 7.37 17.43 -37.80
C GLU A 135 7.84 17.02 -39.21
N GLU A 136 6.94 16.78 -40.17
CA GLU A 136 7.29 16.63 -41.60
C GLU A 136 7.03 17.92 -42.39
N GLU A 137 7.74 18.98 -42.03
CA GLU A 137 8.23 20.01 -42.94
C GLU A 137 9.27 20.87 -42.21
N ASP A 138 10.45 20.31 -41.93
CA ASP A 138 11.66 21.12 -41.82
C ASP A 138 12.90 20.28 -42.16
N LYS A 139 13.01 19.90 -43.43
CA LYS A 139 14.32 19.71 -44.05
C LYS A 139 14.91 21.10 -44.34
N ASN A 140 15.15 21.88 -43.29
CA ASN A 140 16.12 22.97 -43.36
C ASN A 140 17.13 22.70 -42.26
N GLU A 141 18.33 22.37 -42.73
CA GLU A 141 19.60 22.94 -42.30
C GLU A 141 19.64 23.39 -40.83
N ALA A 142 20.57 22.84 -40.06
CA ALA A 142 20.92 23.40 -38.77
C ALA A 142 21.36 24.86 -38.99
N VAL A 143 20.40 25.80 -38.93
CA VAL A 143 20.67 27.23 -38.97
C VAL A 143 21.45 27.50 -37.69
N VAL A 144 22.77 27.59 -37.86
CA VAL A 144 23.69 28.03 -36.84
C VAL A 144 23.17 29.39 -36.39
N ALA A 145 23.02 29.61 -35.07
CA ALA A 145 22.43 30.83 -34.51
C ALA A 145 23.14 32.11 -34.99
N ASP A 146 24.34 31.97 -35.54
CA ASP A 146 25.20 33.05 -36.04
C ASP A 146 24.69 33.69 -37.34
N ASP A 147 23.86 33.01 -38.14
CA ASP A 147 23.38 33.53 -39.44
C ASP A 147 21.98 34.15 -39.40
N ILE A 148 21.32 34.17 -38.23
CA ILE A 148 19.95 34.71 -38.10
C ILE A 148 20.01 36.20 -37.72
N PRO A 149 19.55 37.12 -38.59
CA PRO A 149 19.56 38.54 -38.27
C PRO A 149 18.73 38.84 -37.02
N ILE A 150 19.30 39.60 -36.08
CA ILE A 150 18.67 39.96 -34.81
C ILE A 150 17.34 40.70 -35.10
N PHE A 151 16.29 40.33 -34.38
CA PHE A 151 14.91 40.82 -34.54
C PHE A 151 14.19 40.46 -35.84
N SER A 152 14.74 39.53 -36.65
CA SER A 152 13.99 38.94 -37.75
C SER A 152 12.83 38.07 -37.24
N LYS A 153 11.86 37.79 -38.11
CA LYS A 153 10.77 36.84 -37.80
C LYS A 153 11.31 35.44 -37.47
N GLU A 154 12.37 35.04 -38.15
CA GLU A 154 13.09 33.78 -37.93
C GLU A 154 13.80 33.76 -36.57
N PHE A 155 14.47 34.86 -36.19
CA PHE A 155 15.09 35.02 -34.87
C PHE A 155 14.06 34.90 -33.74
N LEU A 156 12.92 35.59 -33.87
CA LEU A 156 11.86 35.54 -32.87
C LEU A 156 11.25 34.13 -32.76
N ALA A 157 11.07 33.43 -33.88
CA ALA A 157 10.55 32.06 -33.90
C ALA A 157 11.55 31.06 -33.29
N TYR A 158 12.83 31.17 -33.66
CA TYR A 158 13.92 30.36 -33.11
C TYR A 158 14.05 30.56 -31.60
N ASN A 159 14.11 31.82 -31.15
CA ASN A 159 14.21 32.15 -29.73
C ASN A 159 13.01 31.60 -28.93
N LYS A 160 11.78 31.81 -29.42
CA LYS A 160 10.57 31.25 -28.79
C LYS A 160 10.58 29.71 -28.71
N SER A 161 11.12 29.04 -29.73
CA SER A 161 11.30 27.58 -29.74
C SER A 161 12.34 27.15 -28.70
N GLN A 162 13.49 27.83 -28.63
CA GLN A 162 14.53 27.58 -27.63
C GLN A 162 14.04 27.85 -26.20
N GLU A 163 13.34 28.95 -25.95
CA GLU A 163 12.69 29.24 -24.66
C GLU A 163 11.70 28.14 -24.26
N SER A 164 10.94 27.62 -25.22
CA SER A 164 10.01 26.52 -24.99
C SER A 164 10.73 25.21 -24.64
N LYS A 165 11.86 24.91 -25.30
CA LYS A 165 12.73 23.77 -24.96
C LYS A 165 13.33 23.94 -23.56
N CYS A 166 13.91 25.09 -23.25
CA CYS A 166 14.44 25.44 -21.93
C CYS A 166 13.38 25.32 -20.83
N LYS A 167 12.15 25.79 -21.08
CA LYS A 167 11.03 25.66 -20.14
C LYS A 167 10.64 24.20 -19.89
N LYS A 168 10.65 23.36 -20.92
CA LYS A 168 10.41 21.91 -20.77
C LYS A 168 11.52 21.25 -19.96
N LEU A 169 12.78 21.55 -20.26
CA LEU A 169 13.93 21.02 -19.53
C LEU A 169 13.90 21.42 -18.05
N ARG A 170 13.66 22.70 -17.73
CA ARG A 170 13.54 23.16 -16.34
C ARG A 170 12.45 22.42 -15.55
N LYS A 171 11.31 22.14 -16.19
CA LYS A 171 10.25 21.32 -15.57
C LYS A 171 10.68 19.88 -15.32
N MET A 172 11.36 19.26 -16.29
CA MET A 172 11.89 17.90 -16.16
C MET A 172 12.91 17.81 -15.02
N VAL A 173 13.86 18.77 -14.97
CA VAL A 173 14.88 18.86 -13.93
C VAL A 173 14.24 19.01 -12.55
N SER A 174 13.25 19.90 -12.41
CA SER A 174 12.53 20.08 -11.14
C SER A 174 11.81 18.81 -10.68
N ALA A 175 11.18 18.07 -11.60
CA ALA A 175 10.49 16.82 -11.27
C ALA A 175 11.46 15.70 -10.86
N LEU A 176 12.58 15.56 -11.58
CA LEU A 176 13.63 14.59 -11.24
C LEU A 176 14.32 14.93 -9.92
N GLN A 177 14.47 16.21 -9.61
CA GLN A 177 15.02 16.65 -8.33
C GLN A 177 14.09 16.25 -7.17
N GLU A 178 12.78 16.50 -7.31
CA GLU A 178 11.77 16.12 -6.31
C GLU A 178 11.74 14.60 -6.09
N GLU A 179 11.81 13.80 -7.16
CA GLU A 179 11.88 12.33 -7.06
C GLU A 179 13.16 11.86 -6.35
N ASN A 180 14.31 12.45 -6.67
CA ASN A 180 15.58 12.13 -6.00
C ASN A 180 15.55 12.46 -4.50
N ASP A 181 14.94 13.58 -4.11
CA ASP A 181 14.85 13.98 -2.71
C ASP A 181 13.94 13.02 -1.91
N LEU A 182 12.85 12.54 -2.52
CA LEU A 182 12.01 11.49 -1.93
C LEU A 182 12.77 10.17 -1.77
N LEU A 183 13.49 9.72 -2.81
CA LEU A 183 14.28 8.50 -2.76
C LEU A 183 15.37 8.55 -1.68
N LYS A 184 16.07 9.69 -1.54
CA LYS A 184 17.05 9.91 -0.47
C LYS A 184 16.41 9.78 0.91
N ALA A 185 15.23 10.37 1.11
CA ALA A 185 14.50 10.28 2.37
C ALA A 185 14.12 8.82 2.71
N ASP A 186 13.69 8.04 1.73
CA ASP A 186 13.34 6.64 1.93
C ASP A 186 14.56 5.74 2.18
N ILE A 187 15.69 5.99 1.49
CA ILE A 187 16.98 5.33 1.78
C ILE A 187 17.41 5.61 3.22
N ALA A 188 17.27 6.85 3.70
CA ALA A 188 17.61 7.22 5.07
C ALA A 188 16.76 6.45 6.09
N LYS A 189 15.43 6.41 5.90
CA LYS A 189 14.51 5.63 6.76
C LYS A 189 14.84 4.14 6.76
N LEU A 190 15.14 3.56 5.59
CA LEU A 190 15.50 2.15 5.48
C LEU A 190 16.82 1.86 6.21
N SER A 191 17.80 2.74 6.06
CA SER A 191 19.10 2.63 6.75
C SER A 191 18.93 2.67 8.27
N GLU A 192 18.06 3.54 8.78
CA GLU A 192 17.74 3.61 10.22
C GLU A 192 17.05 2.33 10.72
N LYS A 193 16.02 1.85 10.01
CA LYS A 193 15.37 0.58 10.33
C LYS A 193 16.37 -0.58 10.31
N MET A 194 17.28 -0.60 9.34
CA MET A 194 18.30 -1.63 9.25
C MET A 194 19.23 -1.62 10.46
N LYS A 195 19.66 -0.43 10.92
CA LYS A 195 20.45 -0.30 12.16
C LYS A 195 19.70 -0.82 13.38
N LEU A 196 18.40 -0.56 13.50
CA LEU A 196 17.58 -1.08 14.59
C LEU A 196 17.50 -2.60 14.58
N ILE A 197 17.31 -3.21 13.40
CA ILE A 197 17.29 -4.67 13.24
C ILE A 197 18.64 -5.28 13.61
N TYR A 198 19.75 -4.72 13.13
CA TYR A 198 21.09 -5.18 13.50
C TYR A 198 21.42 -4.96 14.98
N GLY A 199 20.87 -3.92 15.61
CA GLY A 199 20.98 -3.70 17.05
C GLY A 199 20.20 -4.71 17.90
N GLN A 200 19.12 -5.29 17.37
CA GLN A 200 18.31 -6.32 18.05
C GLN A 200 18.86 -7.75 17.88
N GLN A 201 19.50 -8.05 16.75
CA GLN A 201 20.18 -9.32 16.46
C GLN A 201 21.10 -9.85 17.58
N PRO A 202 22.00 -9.06 18.22
CA PRO A 202 22.92 -9.59 19.22
C PRO A 202 22.22 -10.15 20.46
N LEU A 203 21.07 -9.61 20.89
CA LEU A 203 20.33 -10.14 22.04
C LEU A 203 19.72 -11.51 21.74
N THR A 204 19.13 -11.67 20.56
CA THR A 204 18.53 -12.95 20.13
C THR A 204 19.59 -14.02 19.87
N VAL A 205 20.71 -13.66 19.25
CA VAL A 205 21.83 -14.58 19.00
C VAL A 205 22.51 -14.97 20.31
N HIS A 206 22.72 -14.04 21.22
CA HIS A 206 23.35 -14.32 22.52
C HIS A 206 22.49 -15.25 23.40
N TRP A 207 21.17 -15.06 23.44
CA TRP A 207 20.26 -15.94 24.18
C TRP A 207 20.22 -17.35 23.55
N SER A 208 20.10 -17.45 22.23
CA SER A 208 20.18 -18.72 21.50
C SER A 208 21.52 -19.44 21.74
N THR A 209 22.64 -18.73 21.71
CA THR A 209 23.97 -19.31 21.95
C THR A 209 24.11 -19.81 23.39
N LYS A 210 23.67 -19.04 24.39
CA LYS A 210 23.67 -19.48 25.80
C LYS A 210 22.80 -20.71 26.01
N ILE A 211 21.62 -20.74 25.41
CA ILE A 211 20.73 -21.90 25.46
C ILE A 211 21.40 -23.11 24.82
N LYS A 212 21.93 -22.98 23.60
CA LYS A 212 22.64 -24.07 22.92
C LYS A 212 23.79 -24.60 23.78
N GLN A 213 24.62 -23.73 24.34
CA GLN A 213 25.71 -24.14 25.23
C GLN A 213 25.22 -24.89 26.47
N ARG A 214 24.14 -24.41 27.13
CA ARG A 214 23.53 -25.09 28.29
C ARG A 214 23.04 -26.49 27.91
N TRP A 215 22.30 -26.61 26.81
CA TRP A 215 21.76 -27.89 26.34
C TRP A 215 22.86 -28.84 25.88
N THR A 216 23.87 -28.36 25.14
CA THR A 216 25.03 -29.16 24.75
C THR A 216 25.73 -29.73 25.97
N LYS A 217 25.99 -28.91 27.01
CA LYS A 217 26.62 -29.39 28.24
C LYS A 217 25.76 -30.44 28.94
N LEU A 218 24.49 -30.11 29.17
CA LEU A 218 23.54 -31.00 29.87
C LEU A 218 23.37 -32.36 29.17
N LEU A 219 23.29 -32.36 27.83
CA LEU A 219 23.18 -33.59 27.04
C LEU A 219 24.51 -34.37 27.00
N THR A 220 25.65 -33.69 26.90
CA THR A 220 26.96 -34.36 26.92
C THR A 220 27.21 -35.01 28.28
N ASP A 221 26.89 -34.32 29.38
CA ASP A 221 27.09 -34.82 30.74
C ASP A 221 26.16 -36.00 31.06
N SER A 222 24.87 -35.89 30.70
CA SER A 222 23.89 -36.95 30.97
C SER A 222 24.08 -38.21 30.11
N LEU A 223 24.53 -38.06 28.87
CA LEU A 223 24.71 -39.16 27.94
C LEU A 223 26.16 -39.62 27.82
N ALA A 224 27.07 -39.15 28.69
CA ALA A 224 28.50 -39.42 28.62
C ALA A 224 28.86 -40.92 28.56
N TYR A 225 28.01 -41.78 29.13
CA TYR A 225 28.22 -43.22 29.22
C TYR A 225 27.34 -44.03 28.26
N VAL A 226 26.60 -43.38 27.37
CA VAL A 226 25.70 -44.06 26.44
C VAL A 226 26.23 -43.94 25.02
N SER A 227 26.70 -45.06 24.47
CA SER A 227 27.10 -45.11 23.06
C SER A 227 25.89 -45.35 22.16
N VAL A 228 25.90 -44.70 21.01
CA VAL A 228 24.97 -44.97 19.91
C VAL A 228 25.83 -45.28 18.69
N ASP A 229 25.69 -46.48 18.13
CA ASP A 229 26.54 -46.99 17.05
C ASP A 229 28.06 -46.91 17.35
N GLY A 230 28.45 -47.10 18.61
CA GLY A 230 29.85 -47.07 19.06
C GLY A 230 30.45 -45.68 19.27
N GLU A 231 29.69 -44.61 19.05
CA GLU A 231 30.12 -43.23 19.33
C GLU A 231 29.50 -42.68 20.62
N TYR A 232 30.28 -41.89 21.36
CA TYR A 232 29.83 -41.17 22.55
C TYR A 232 29.59 -39.68 22.24
N PRO A 233 28.63 -39.04 22.93
CA PRO A 233 28.36 -37.63 22.76
C PRO A 233 29.50 -36.77 23.32
N THR A 234 29.85 -35.73 22.58
CA THR A 234 30.87 -34.72 22.89
C THR A 234 30.36 -33.35 22.47
N SER A 235 30.97 -32.29 23.00
CA SER A 235 30.62 -30.91 22.65
C SER A 235 30.70 -30.58 21.16
N GLN A 236 31.50 -31.32 20.39
CA GLN A 236 31.68 -31.12 18.94
C GLN A 236 30.76 -31.99 18.07
N ASN A 237 30.33 -33.16 18.56
CA ASN A 237 29.53 -34.11 17.79
C ASN A 237 28.06 -34.23 18.25
N ILE A 238 27.64 -33.52 19.31
CA ILE A 238 26.32 -33.67 19.94
C ILE A 238 25.17 -33.55 18.93
N ASP A 239 25.24 -32.61 17.98
CA ASP A 239 24.18 -32.42 16.99
C ASP A 239 24.05 -33.62 16.04
N THR A 240 25.18 -34.21 15.67
CA THR A 240 25.24 -35.41 14.82
C THR A 240 24.79 -36.64 15.60
N TYR A 241 25.23 -36.76 16.85
CA TYR A 241 24.79 -37.81 17.78
C TYR A 241 23.27 -37.79 17.99
N MET A 242 22.68 -36.61 18.24
CA MET A 242 21.23 -36.47 18.41
C MET A 242 20.44 -36.77 17.12
N LYS A 243 21.01 -36.51 15.94
CA LYS A 243 20.41 -36.93 14.67
C LYS A 243 20.41 -38.45 14.51
N LYS A 244 21.52 -39.11 14.84
CA LYS A 244 21.61 -40.59 14.86
C LYS A 244 20.61 -41.18 15.84
N LEU A 245 20.53 -40.62 17.05
CA LEU A 245 19.54 -41.02 18.05
C LEU A 245 18.10 -40.90 17.52
N LYS A 246 17.76 -39.77 16.89
CA LYS A 246 16.44 -39.56 16.29
C LYS A 246 16.12 -40.59 15.20
N GLN A 247 17.11 -40.94 14.39
CA GLN A 247 16.97 -41.98 13.36
C GLN A 247 16.77 -43.35 14.01
N LEU A 248 17.55 -43.66 15.05
CA LEU A 248 17.47 -44.92 15.78
C LEU A 248 16.10 -45.10 16.48
N VAL A 249 15.50 -44.02 16.99
CA VAL A 249 14.11 -44.01 17.49
C VAL A 249 13.10 -44.42 16.42
N ALA A 250 13.31 -44.01 15.16
CA ALA A 250 12.40 -44.32 14.05
C ALA A 250 12.57 -45.75 13.52
N GLU A 251 13.80 -46.26 13.50
CA GLU A 251 14.13 -47.55 12.89
C GLU A 251 14.03 -48.72 13.88
N ASN A 252 14.51 -48.55 15.12
CA ASN A 252 14.58 -49.62 16.11
C ASN A 252 14.15 -49.14 17.51
N PRO A 253 12.84 -48.98 17.77
CA PRO A 253 12.32 -48.38 19.01
C PRO A 253 12.63 -49.16 20.30
N SER A 254 13.01 -50.44 20.19
CA SER A 254 13.34 -51.34 21.32
C SER A 254 14.82 -51.65 21.43
N SER A 255 15.70 -50.86 20.81
CA SER A 255 17.14 -51.07 20.92
C SER A 255 17.62 -50.90 22.38
N LYS A 256 18.65 -51.67 22.75
CA LYS A 256 19.27 -51.58 24.08
C LYS A 256 19.84 -50.18 24.33
N ASP A 257 20.37 -49.55 23.27
CA ASP A 257 20.93 -48.22 23.31
C ASP A 257 19.86 -47.16 23.63
N LEU A 258 18.64 -47.25 23.06
CA LEU A 258 17.54 -46.34 23.41
C LEU A 258 17.04 -46.51 24.84
N ILE A 259 17.05 -47.74 25.36
CA ILE A 259 16.67 -48.00 26.75
C ILE A 259 17.70 -47.33 27.68
N ALA A 260 18.99 -47.47 27.38
CA ALA A 260 20.06 -46.80 28.12
C ALA A 260 19.95 -45.26 28.04
N VAL A 261 19.65 -44.72 26.86
CA VAL A 261 19.41 -43.27 26.69
C VAL A 261 18.20 -42.80 27.50
N ARG A 262 17.09 -43.54 27.49
CA ARG A 262 15.90 -43.18 28.29
C ARG A 262 16.18 -43.20 29.78
N MET A 263 16.94 -44.17 30.27
CA MET A 263 17.36 -44.22 31.67
C MET A 263 18.24 -43.02 32.01
N ALA A 264 19.27 -42.76 31.21
CA ALA A 264 20.17 -41.63 31.41
C ALA A 264 19.45 -40.26 31.41
N LEU A 265 18.47 -40.07 30.52
CA LEU A 265 17.69 -38.82 30.48
C LEU A 265 16.61 -38.73 31.56
N SER A 266 16.19 -39.85 32.16
CA SER A 266 15.17 -39.84 33.23
C SER A 266 15.68 -39.23 34.54
N GLU A 267 17.00 -39.18 34.73
CA GLU A 267 17.66 -38.61 35.90
C GLU A 267 17.97 -37.12 35.74
N VAL A 268 17.70 -36.54 34.56
CA VAL A 268 18.07 -35.17 34.21
C VAL A 268 16.93 -34.20 34.50
N ASN A 269 17.25 -33.12 35.23
CA ASN A 269 16.32 -32.01 35.41
C ASN A 269 16.43 -31.01 34.25
N PHE A 270 15.36 -30.90 33.46
CA PHE A 270 15.29 -30.03 32.28
C PHE A 270 14.73 -28.62 32.56
N MET A 271 14.32 -28.33 33.81
CA MET A 271 13.92 -27.00 34.28
C MET A 271 15.14 -26.10 34.53
#